data_AF-A0AAN6MKV3-F1
#
_entry.id   AF-A0AAN6MKV3-F1
#
_cell.length_a   1.000
_cell.length_b   1.000
_cell.length_c   1.000
_cell.angle_alpha   90.00
_cell.angle_beta   90.00
_cell.angle_gamma   90.00
#
_symmetry.space_group_name_H-M   'P 1'
#
loop_
_entity.id
_entity.type
_entity.pdbx_description
1 polymer ?
#
loop_
_entity_poly.entity_id
_entity_poly.type
_entity_poly.pdbx_seq_one_letter_code
_entity_poly.pdbx_strand_id
1 'polypeptide(L)'
;STRFTIVRELAKRAFAIHKTPKGLTTLARLGREVVEARIKAASEKGMPATQLHIYRGSLDNMGTWINTFLWRLEHGFPEIHLKRLGTATAETNKMSWGYDMAAYQPRNAAWIVLNSTVIENMASLRGTAHHRRDGTSPYEIMEFEMTVSFAHEMVHLLTGYLTGDVTPHTPPHLTAGGYEELDHPDGPRGELGWYWEHGFLGGILEFWAKKDELKERQAVR
;
A
#
# COMPACT_ATOMS: atom_id res chain seq x y z
N SER A 1 -1.40 23.03 8.77
CA SER A 1 -0.12 23.35 8.11
C SER A 1 -0.13 22.84 6.67
N THR A 2 0.73 23.35 5.77
CA THR A 2 0.83 22.90 4.37
C THR A 2 1.04 21.40 4.23
N ARG A 3 1.90 20.82 5.09
CA ARG A 3 2.20 19.38 5.13
C ARG A 3 0.95 18.55 5.41
N PHE A 4 0.15 18.94 6.41
CA PHE A 4 -1.11 18.27 6.72
C PHE A 4 -2.06 18.28 5.51
N THR A 5 -2.18 19.41 4.82
CA THR A 5 -3.01 19.49 3.61
C THR A 5 -2.50 18.57 2.52
N ILE A 6 -1.18 18.52 2.26
CA ILE A 6 -0.60 17.61 1.26
C ILE A 6 -0.93 16.15 1.60
N VAL A 7 -0.63 15.70 2.82
CA VAL A 7 -0.89 14.34 3.28
C VAL A 7 -2.38 13.98 3.17
N ARG A 8 -3.26 14.91 3.58
CA ARG A 8 -4.71 14.71 3.48
C ARG A 8 -5.18 14.54 2.04
N GLU A 9 -4.69 15.36 1.11
CA GLU A 9 -5.09 15.23 -0.30
C GLU A 9 -4.49 13.98 -0.97
N LEU A 10 -3.26 13.59 -0.62
CA LEU A 10 -2.68 12.30 -1.04
C LEU A 10 -3.54 11.13 -0.57
N ALA A 11 -3.89 11.08 0.72
CA ALA A 11 -4.72 10.01 1.29
C ALA A 11 -6.09 9.91 0.59
N LYS A 12 -6.74 11.06 0.34
CA LYS A 12 -8.03 11.10 -0.39
C LYS A 12 -7.91 10.56 -1.80
N ARG A 13 -6.87 10.97 -2.56
CA ARG A 13 -6.68 10.52 -3.94
C ARG A 13 -6.33 9.04 -3.99
N ALA A 14 -5.43 8.58 -3.12
CA ALA A 14 -5.05 7.18 -3.01
C ALA A 14 -6.27 6.30 -2.71
N PHE A 15 -7.11 6.73 -1.77
CA PHE A 15 -8.35 6.02 -1.46
C PHE A 15 -9.36 6.05 -2.62
N ALA A 16 -9.47 7.18 -3.33
CA ALA A 16 -10.37 7.31 -4.47
C ALA A 16 -9.99 6.37 -5.62
N ILE A 17 -8.69 6.13 -5.85
CA ILE A 17 -8.19 5.15 -6.84
C ILE A 17 -8.80 3.76 -6.58
N HIS A 18 -8.78 3.31 -5.33
CA HIS A 18 -9.32 2.01 -4.92
C HIS A 18 -10.84 1.90 -5.03
N LYS A 19 -11.55 3.04 -4.97
CA LYS A 19 -13.01 3.09 -5.15
C LYS A 19 -13.47 3.12 -6.60
N THR A 20 -12.57 3.24 -7.57
CA THR A 20 -12.93 3.12 -9.00
C THR A 20 -13.40 1.70 -9.33
N PRO A 21 -14.19 1.48 -10.41
CA PRO A 21 -14.58 0.13 -10.82
C PRO A 21 -13.38 -0.80 -11.06
N LYS A 22 -12.30 -0.27 -11.65
CA LYS A 22 -11.04 -1.01 -11.83
C LYS A 22 -10.38 -1.30 -10.49
N GLY A 23 -10.30 -0.32 -9.59
CA GLY A 23 -9.73 -0.49 -8.25
C GLY A 23 -10.43 -1.58 -7.44
N LEU A 24 -11.77 -1.54 -7.40
CA LEU A 24 -12.59 -2.54 -6.73
C LEU A 24 -12.37 -3.94 -7.31
N THR A 25 -12.35 -4.06 -8.65
CA THR A 25 -12.13 -5.34 -9.33
C THR A 25 -10.73 -5.88 -9.04
N THR A 26 -9.70 -5.03 -9.10
CA THR A 26 -8.32 -5.42 -8.80
C THR A 26 -8.16 -5.86 -7.34
N LEU A 27 -8.69 -5.10 -6.37
CA LEU A 27 -8.65 -5.47 -4.96
C LEU A 27 -9.40 -6.78 -4.67
N ALA A 28 -10.56 -7.00 -5.31
CA ALA A 28 -11.32 -8.22 -5.15
C ALA A 28 -10.64 -9.45 -5.76
N ARG A 29 -9.87 -9.26 -6.83
CA ARG A 29 -9.00 -10.31 -7.39
C ARG A 29 -7.84 -10.61 -6.44
N LEU A 30 -7.12 -9.57 -6.01
CA LEU A 30 -6.00 -9.67 -5.07
C LEU A 30 -6.41 -10.36 -3.76
N GLY A 31 -7.55 -9.98 -3.19
CA GLY A 31 -8.05 -10.60 -1.96
C GLY A 31 -8.31 -12.09 -2.14
N ARG A 32 -8.82 -12.52 -3.30
CA ARG A 32 -9.00 -13.95 -3.62
C ARG A 32 -7.66 -14.66 -3.72
N GLU A 33 -6.73 -14.12 -4.51
CA GLU A 33 -5.39 -14.68 -4.71
C GLU A 33 -4.64 -14.83 -3.39
N VAL A 34 -4.73 -13.84 -2.49
CA VAL A 34 -4.17 -13.93 -1.14
C VAL A 34 -4.77 -15.09 -0.35
N VAL A 35 -6.09 -15.21 -0.29
CA VAL A 35 -6.75 -16.28 0.48
C VAL A 35 -6.45 -17.66 -0.13
N GLU A 36 -6.51 -17.81 -1.45
CA GLU A 36 -6.17 -19.04 -2.17
C GLU A 36 -4.73 -19.48 -1.90
N ALA A 37 -3.79 -18.53 -1.99
CA ALA A 37 -2.39 -18.76 -1.67
C ALA A 37 -2.19 -19.29 -0.24
N ARG A 38 -2.95 -18.77 0.74
CA ARG A 38 -2.91 -19.25 2.13
C ARG A 38 -3.54 -20.62 2.30
N ILE A 39 -4.67 -20.90 1.64
CA ILE A 39 -5.31 -22.21 1.66
C ILE A 39 -4.34 -23.27 1.13
N LYS A 40 -3.69 -22.99 0.00
CA LYS A 40 -2.67 -23.87 -0.59
C LYS A 40 -1.49 -24.09 0.36
N ALA A 41 -0.92 -23.01 0.90
CA ALA A 41 0.21 -23.11 1.83
C ALA A 41 -0.14 -23.86 3.12
N ALA A 42 -1.36 -23.73 3.63
CA ALA A 42 -1.84 -24.49 4.79
C ALA A 42 -1.95 -25.98 4.47
N SER A 43 -2.50 -26.32 3.30
CA SER A 43 -2.59 -27.70 2.82
C SER A 43 -1.21 -28.35 2.67
N GLU A 44 -0.24 -27.65 2.09
CA GLU A 44 1.14 -28.13 1.92
C GLU A 44 1.83 -28.39 3.26
N LYS A 45 1.47 -27.64 4.30
CA LYS A 45 1.99 -27.79 5.67
C LYS A 45 1.15 -28.71 6.56
N GLY A 46 0.07 -29.30 6.04
CA GLY A 46 -0.83 -30.17 6.82
C GLY A 46 -1.53 -29.45 7.98
N MET A 47 -1.77 -28.14 7.87
CA MET A 47 -2.41 -27.32 8.91
C MET A 47 -3.75 -26.72 8.46
N PRO A 48 -4.64 -26.34 9.38
CA PRO A 48 -5.86 -25.64 9.03
C PRO A 48 -5.57 -24.27 8.39
N ALA A 49 -6.24 -23.94 7.28
CA ALA A 49 -6.12 -22.64 6.60
C ALA A 49 -6.43 -21.44 7.52
N THR A 50 -7.26 -21.68 8.53
CA THR A 50 -7.65 -20.72 9.56
C THR A 50 -6.51 -20.23 10.44
N GLN A 51 -5.34 -20.87 10.37
CA GLN A 51 -4.11 -20.40 11.01
C GLN A 51 -3.36 -19.37 10.15
N LEU A 52 -3.65 -19.27 8.85
CA LEU A 52 -2.96 -18.38 7.92
C LEU A 52 -3.84 -17.24 7.39
N HIS A 53 -5.17 -17.34 7.54
CA HIS A 53 -6.11 -16.26 7.26
C HIS A 53 -7.39 -16.39 8.11
N ILE A 54 -8.11 -15.29 8.28
CA ILE A 54 -9.37 -15.24 9.04
C ILE A 54 -10.60 -15.21 8.14
N TYR A 55 -10.44 -15.10 6.81
CA TYR A 55 -11.53 -15.13 5.85
C TYR A 55 -12.39 -16.40 5.95
N ARG A 56 -13.70 -16.24 6.16
CA ARG A 56 -14.68 -17.34 6.28
C ARG A 56 -15.75 -17.38 5.19
N GLY A 57 -15.78 -16.39 4.31
CA GLY A 57 -16.77 -16.33 3.22
C GLY A 57 -16.45 -17.27 2.06
N SER A 58 -17.36 -17.36 1.08
CA SER A 58 -17.02 -17.88 -0.25
C SER A 58 -16.08 -16.90 -0.95
N LEU A 59 -15.09 -17.39 -1.72
CA LEU A 59 -14.22 -16.52 -2.53
C LEU A 59 -14.99 -15.68 -3.55
N ASP A 60 -16.16 -16.16 -4.00
CA ASP A 60 -17.05 -15.39 -4.89
C ASP A 60 -17.59 -14.12 -4.23
N ASN A 61 -17.70 -14.13 -2.89
CA ASN A 61 -18.17 -13.00 -2.10
C ASN A 61 -17.05 -12.01 -1.72
N MET A 62 -15.84 -12.17 -2.25
CA MET A 62 -14.71 -11.29 -1.91
C MET A 62 -15.03 -9.81 -2.19
N GLY A 63 -15.77 -9.50 -3.26
CA GLY A 63 -16.17 -8.13 -3.57
C GLY A 63 -16.95 -7.45 -2.45
N THR A 64 -17.83 -8.19 -1.75
CA THR A 64 -18.57 -7.67 -0.59
C THR A 64 -17.62 -7.31 0.55
N TRP A 65 -16.64 -8.18 0.83
CA TRP A 65 -15.65 -7.92 1.88
C TRP A 65 -14.67 -6.80 1.52
N ILE A 66 -14.34 -6.61 0.25
CA ILE A 66 -13.59 -5.43 -0.21
C ILE A 66 -14.39 -4.15 0.03
N ASN A 67 -15.69 -4.15 -0.25
CA ASN A 67 -16.54 -3.00 0.07
C ASN A 67 -16.58 -2.72 1.57
N THR A 68 -16.69 -3.76 2.40
CA THR A 68 -16.61 -3.62 3.86
C THR A 68 -15.26 -3.06 4.30
N PHE A 69 -14.15 -3.57 3.77
CA PHE A 69 -12.80 -3.09 4.04
C PHE A 69 -12.63 -1.61 3.71
N LEU A 70 -13.01 -1.20 2.49
CA LEU A 70 -12.92 0.21 2.07
C LEU A 70 -13.84 1.10 2.90
N TRP A 71 -15.06 0.65 3.23
CA TRP A 71 -15.95 1.39 4.11
C TRP A 71 -15.34 1.59 5.51
N ARG A 72 -14.71 0.55 6.08
CA ARG A 72 -14.00 0.64 7.37
C ARG A 72 -12.82 1.61 7.28
N LEU A 73 -12.03 1.57 6.21
CA LEU A 73 -10.94 2.52 5.98
C LEU A 73 -11.43 3.97 5.91
N GLU A 74 -12.53 4.23 5.21
CA GLU A 74 -13.09 5.59 5.11
C GLU A 74 -13.50 6.17 6.47
N HIS A 75 -14.08 5.33 7.34
CA HIS A 75 -14.66 5.77 8.61
C HIS A 75 -13.72 5.62 9.81
N GLY A 76 -12.58 4.94 9.63
CA GLY A 76 -11.65 4.61 10.69
C GLY A 76 -10.19 4.58 10.21
N PHE A 77 -9.84 5.50 9.30
CA PHE A 77 -8.56 5.55 8.60
C PHE A 77 -7.36 5.39 9.56
N PRO A 78 -6.34 4.61 9.19
CA PRO A 78 -5.16 4.38 10.03
C PRO A 78 -4.41 5.68 10.32
N GLU A 79 -3.60 5.66 11.37
CA GLU A 79 -2.71 6.79 11.65
C GLU A 79 -1.67 6.94 10.54
N ILE A 80 -1.30 8.19 10.24
CA ILE A 80 -0.28 8.53 9.26
C ILE A 80 0.87 9.23 9.99
N HIS A 81 2.06 8.62 9.92
CA HIS A 81 3.27 9.18 10.51
C HIS A 81 4.21 9.69 9.40
N LEU A 82 4.98 10.73 9.72
CA LEU A 82 6.05 11.21 8.85
C LEU A 82 7.39 10.81 9.47
N LYS A 83 8.18 10.00 8.76
CA LYS A 83 9.53 9.56 9.18
C LYS A 83 10.48 9.55 7.98
N ARG A 84 11.79 9.55 8.24
CA ARG A 84 12.78 9.32 7.17
C ARG A 84 12.82 7.82 6.83
N LEU A 85 12.54 7.46 5.59
CA LEU A 85 12.44 6.07 5.12
C LEU A 85 13.58 5.67 4.15
N GLY A 86 14.71 6.39 4.17
CA GLY A 86 15.77 6.18 3.19
C GLY A 86 15.24 6.41 1.76
N THR A 87 15.27 5.37 0.94
CA THR A 87 14.80 5.38 -0.46
C THR A 87 13.32 5.06 -0.63
N ALA A 88 12.65 4.48 0.38
CA ALA A 88 11.20 4.22 0.33
C ALA A 88 10.40 5.53 0.42
N THR A 89 9.29 5.60 -0.31
CA THR A 89 8.37 6.76 -0.31
C THR A 89 7.29 6.61 0.76
N ALA A 90 6.87 5.39 1.04
CA ALA A 90 5.91 5.04 2.08
C ALA A 90 6.17 3.62 2.60
N GLU A 91 5.53 3.27 3.73
CA GLU A 91 5.58 1.93 4.32
C GLU A 91 4.33 1.70 5.19
N THR A 92 3.81 0.48 5.17
CA THR A 92 2.72 0.02 6.03
C THR A 92 3.23 -0.85 7.16
N ASN A 93 2.91 -0.48 8.39
CA ASN A 93 3.17 -1.30 9.55
C ASN A 93 1.85 -1.89 10.04
N LYS A 94 1.73 -3.22 9.99
CA LYS A 94 0.54 -3.95 10.42
C LYS A 94 0.65 -4.33 11.90
N MET A 95 -0.51 -4.48 12.54
CA MET A 95 -0.70 -5.05 13.87
C MET A 95 -1.64 -6.23 13.79
N SER A 96 -1.53 -7.14 14.76
CA SER A 96 -2.59 -8.09 15.03
C SER A 96 -3.81 -7.35 15.56
N TRP A 97 -4.98 -7.62 14.98
CA TRP A 97 -6.19 -6.84 15.28
C TRP A 97 -7.41 -7.71 15.56
N GLY A 98 -7.35 -9.02 15.31
CA GLY A 98 -8.39 -9.96 15.75
C GLY A 98 -8.75 -11.02 14.71
N TYR A 99 -9.86 -11.72 14.97
CA TYR A 99 -10.29 -12.88 14.18
C TYR A 99 -11.64 -12.69 13.48
N ASP A 100 -12.29 -11.54 13.67
CA ASP A 100 -13.59 -11.22 13.08
C ASP A 100 -13.44 -10.05 12.09
N MET A 101 -13.53 -10.35 10.79
CA MET A 101 -13.49 -9.38 9.70
C MET A 101 -14.55 -8.28 9.80
N ALA A 102 -15.71 -8.56 10.43
CA ALA A 102 -16.72 -7.53 10.64
C ALA A 102 -16.30 -6.51 11.70
N ALA A 103 -15.44 -6.89 12.65
CA ALA A 103 -14.96 -6.06 13.75
C ALA A 103 -13.70 -5.23 13.41
N TYR A 104 -13.22 -5.28 12.16
CA TYR A 104 -12.00 -4.59 11.74
C TYR A 104 -12.04 -3.08 12.02
N GLN A 105 -10.99 -2.60 12.68
CA GLN A 105 -10.77 -1.19 12.98
C GLN A 105 -9.38 -0.78 12.45
N PRO A 106 -9.31 -0.09 11.30
CA PRO A 106 -8.02 0.16 10.65
C PRO A 106 -7.01 0.90 11.53
N ARG A 107 -7.48 1.87 12.33
CA ARG A 107 -6.66 2.60 13.31
C ARG A 107 -5.93 1.71 14.33
N ASN A 108 -6.50 0.57 14.69
CA ASN A 108 -5.91 -0.38 15.63
C ASN A 108 -5.17 -1.53 14.94
N ALA A 109 -5.27 -1.61 13.61
CA ALA A 109 -4.73 -2.69 12.82
C ALA A 109 -3.47 -2.32 12.07
N ALA A 110 -3.19 -1.03 11.89
CA ALA A 110 -2.00 -0.56 11.21
C ALA A 110 -1.79 0.95 11.37
N TRP A 111 -0.58 1.39 11.00
CA TRP A 111 -0.32 2.78 10.62
C TRP A 111 0.45 2.81 9.30
N ILE A 112 0.33 3.94 8.59
CA ILE A 112 1.09 4.23 7.38
C ILE A 112 2.17 5.23 7.72
N VAL A 113 3.38 5.00 7.23
CA VAL A 113 4.50 5.93 7.33
C VAL A 113 4.75 6.51 5.94
N LEU A 114 4.79 7.84 5.83
CA LEU A 114 5.21 8.52 4.61
C LEU A 114 6.60 9.11 4.82
N ASN A 115 7.41 9.12 3.76
CA ASN A 115 8.75 9.69 3.81
C ASN A 115 8.66 11.21 4.04
N SER A 116 9.09 11.65 5.22
CA SER A 116 9.04 13.06 5.63
C SER A 116 9.80 13.97 4.67
N THR A 117 10.92 13.49 4.12
CA THR A 117 11.74 14.24 3.16
C THR A 117 10.93 14.56 1.90
N VAL A 118 10.21 13.57 1.36
CA VAL A 118 9.38 13.76 0.15
C VAL A 118 8.26 14.76 0.42
N ILE A 119 7.56 14.63 1.55
CA ILE A 119 6.49 15.57 1.94
C ILE A 119 7.03 17.00 2.15
N GLU A 120 8.25 17.15 2.69
CA GLU A 120 8.91 18.45 2.84
C GLU A 120 9.27 19.08 1.49
N ASN A 121 9.74 18.28 0.54
CA ASN A 121 10.03 18.74 -0.82
C ASN A 121 8.74 19.12 -1.58
N MET A 122 7.66 18.35 -1.42
CA MET A 122 6.35 18.75 -1.95
C MET A 122 5.88 20.07 -1.35
N ALA A 123 6.08 20.26 -0.04
CA ALA A 123 5.68 21.50 0.63
C ALA A 123 6.47 22.73 0.16
N SER A 124 7.75 22.57 -0.20
CA SER A 124 8.57 23.67 -0.75
C SER A 124 8.24 23.99 -2.20
N LEU A 125 7.80 23.01 -2.99
CA LEU A 125 7.43 23.17 -4.39
C LEU A 125 6.00 23.66 -4.59
N ARG A 126 5.11 23.46 -3.61
CA ARG A 126 3.70 23.79 -3.72
C ARG A 126 3.48 25.29 -3.94
N GLY A 127 2.83 25.64 -5.05
CA GLY A 127 2.52 27.03 -5.41
C GLY A 127 3.70 27.78 -6.04
N THR A 128 4.81 27.09 -6.31
CA THR A 128 5.91 27.65 -7.12
C THR A 128 5.61 27.44 -8.61
N ALA A 129 5.97 28.41 -9.44
CA ALA A 129 5.89 28.29 -10.91
C ALA A 129 7.08 27.51 -11.49
N HIS A 130 7.72 26.66 -10.69
CA HIS A 130 8.86 25.86 -11.15
C HIS A 130 8.34 24.75 -12.05
N HIS A 131 8.59 24.90 -13.35
CA HIS A 131 8.36 23.86 -14.35
C HIS A 131 9.71 23.38 -14.88
N ARG A 132 9.80 22.08 -15.17
CA ARG A 132 10.92 21.53 -15.94
C ARG A 132 10.90 22.13 -17.36
N ARG A 133 11.98 21.93 -18.12
CA ARG A 133 12.08 22.44 -19.50
C ARG A 133 10.96 21.97 -20.44
N ASP A 134 10.32 20.86 -20.09
CA ASP A 134 9.17 20.28 -20.81
C ASP A 134 7.80 20.80 -20.33
N GLY A 135 7.78 21.75 -19.37
CA GLY A 135 6.55 22.29 -18.78
C GLY A 135 5.99 21.48 -17.61
N THR A 136 6.57 20.33 -17.27
CA THR A 136 6.05 19.48 -16.19
C THR A 136 6.35 20.09 -14.83
N SER A 137 5.34 20.15 -13.96
CA SER A 137 5.52 20.59 -12.57
C SER A 137 6.15 19.47 -11.73
N PRO A 138 7.31 19.68 -11.09
CA PRO A 138 7.88 18.71 -10.15
C PRO A 138 6.93 18.37 -9.00
N TYR A 139 6.10 19.32 -8.56
CA TYR A 139 5.08 19.07 -7.55
C TYR A 139 4.03 18.06 -8.05
N GLU A 140 3.56 18.20 -9.30
CA GLU A 140 2.56 17.29 -9.86
C GLU A 140 3.12 15.88 -10.06
N ILE A 141 4.39 15.76 -10.47
CA ILE A 141 5.08 14.46 -10.54
C ILE A 141 5.10 13.82 -9.15
N MET A 142 5.65 14.52 -8.15
CA MET A 142 5.72 13.98 -6.78
C MET A 142 4.35 13.67 -6.19
N GLU A 143 3.34 14.47 -6.53
CA GLU A 143 1.96 14.26 -6.09
C GLU A 143 1.37 12.99 -6.70
N PHE A 144 1.58 12.75 -7.99
CA PHE A 144 1.18 11.51 -8.65
C PHE A 144 1.90 10.31 -8.04
N GLU A 145 3.23 10.39 -7.93
CA GLU A 145 4.11 9.36 -7.38
C GLU A 145 3.69 8.97 -5.96
N MET A 146 3.58 9.95 -5.06
CA MET A 146 3.17 9.71 -3.67
C MET A 146 1.73 9.24 -3.55
N THR A 147 0.83 9.63 -4.46
CA THR A 147 -0.55 9.11 -4.48
C THR A 147 -0.55 7.62 -4.79
N VAL A 148 0.27 7.18 -5.76
CA VAL A 148 0.42 5.77 -6.10
C VAL A 148 1.09 5.01 -4.96
N SER A 149 2.18 5.51 -4.37
CA SER A 149 2.82 4.87 -3.21
C SER A 149 1.86 4.73 -2.04
N PHE A 150 1.05 5.74 -1.74
CA PHE A 150 0.07 5.64 -0.68
C PHE A 150 -0.99 4.59 -1.05
N ALA A 151 -1.50 4.59 -2.29
CA ALA A 151 -2.46 3.58 -2.72
C ALA A 151 -1.89 2.16 -2.62
N HIS A 152 -0.62 1.97 -2.99
CA HIS A 152 0.14 0.75 -2.81
C HIS A 152 0.16 0.32 -1.34
N GLU A 153 0.48 1.21 -0.40
CA GLU A 153 0.46 0.90 1.04
C GLU A 153 -0.93 0.46 1.53
N MET A 154 -2.00 1.03 0.99
CA MET A 154 -3.36 0.60 1.33
C MET A 154 -3.68 -0.83 0.88
N VAL A 155 -2.96 -1.37 -0.12
CA VAL A 155 -3.06 -2.79 -0.52
C VAL A 155 -2.45 -3.69 0.55
N HIS A 156 -1.36 -3.29 1.20
CA HIS A 156 -0.79 -4.05 2.31
C HIS A 156 -1.72 -4.13 3.52
N LEU A 157 -2.55 -3.10 3.73
CA LEU A 157 -3.62 -3.14 4.73
C LEU A 157 -4.67 -4.22 4.41
N LEU A 158 -4.95 -4.48 3.13
CA LEU A 158 -5.88 -5.55 2.72
C LEU A 158 -5.35 -6.92 3.15
N THR A 159 -4.06 -7.18 3.00
CA THR A 159 -3.46 -8.42 3.50
C THR A 159 -3.68 -8.55 5.00
N GLY A 160 -3.40 -7.49 5.77
CA GLY A 160 -3.66 -7.48 7.22
C GLY A 160 -5.13 -7.72 7.57
N TYR A 161 -6.05 -7.13 6.80
CA TYR A 161 -7.50 -7.34 6.94
C TYR A 161 -7.93 -8.79 6.70
N LEU A 162 -7.27 -9.50 5.79
CA LEU A 162 -7.60 -10.90 5.49
C LEU A 162 -6.93 -11.88 6.47
N THR A 163 -5.82 -11.49 7.09
CA THR A 163 -5.06 -12.35 8.01
C THR A 163 -5.40 -12.16 9.48
N GLY A 164 -5.85 -10.97 9.90
CA GLY A 164 -6.09 -10.68 11.32
C GLY A 164 -4.82 -10.44 12.16
N ASP A 165 -3.66 -10.65 11.54
CA ASP A 165 -2.36 -10.72 12.19
C ASP A 165 -1.25 -10.08 11.34
N VAL A 166 -0.15 -9.65 12.00
CA VAL A 166 1.06 -9.10 11.37
C VAL A 166 1.67 -10.12 10.42
N THR A 167 1.63 -11.38 10.86
CA THR A 167 2.08 -12.56 10.12
C THR A 167 0.88 -13.39 9.64
N PRO A 168 1.01 -14.16 8.56
CA PRO A 168 2.16 -14.22 7.65
C PRO A 168 2.24 -13.03 6.66
N HIS A 169 3.46 -12.71 6.20
CA HIS A 169 3.72 -11.72 5.14
C HIS A 169 3.18 -12.18 3.80
N THR A 170 2.96 -11.26 2.87
CA THR A 170 2.43 -11.52 1.52
C THR A 170 3.09 -12.77 0.90
N PRO A 171 2.30 -13.74 0.41
CA PRO A 171 2.85 -14.95 -0.21
C PRO A 171 3.87 -14.60 -1.31
N PRO A 172 5.01 -15.30 -1.41
CA PRO A 172 6.11 -14.95 -2.33
C PRO A 172 5.69 -14.79 -3.80
N HIS A 173 4.79 -15.63 -4.28
CA HIS A 173 4.31 -15.60 -5.67
C HIS A 173 3.32 -14.46 -5.96
N LEU A 174 2.85 -13.75 -4.92
CA LEU A 174 2.03 -12.55 -5.07
C LEU A 174 2.94 -11.32 -5.04
N THR A 175 3.80 -11.24 -6.05
CA THR A 175 4.64 -10.09 -6.38
C THR A 175 4.66 -9.89 -7.89
N ALA A 176 5.03 -8.71 -8.37
CA ALA A 176 5.38 -8.57 -9.76
C ALA A 176 6.75 -9.23 -10.01
N GLY A 177 6.85 -10.13 -10.99
CA GLY A 177 7.99 -11.04 -11.12
C GLY A 177 9.36 -10.34 -11.12
N GLY A 178 10.32 -10.90 -10.38
CA GLY A 178 11.67 -10.34 -10.19
C GLY A 178 11.80 -9.41 -8.99
N TYR A 179 10.69 -9.15 -8.30
CA TYR A 179 10.63 -8.33 -7.10
C TYR A 179 10.23 -9.14 -5.85
N GLU A 180 10.49 -10.44 -5.83
CA GLU A 180 10.41 -11.21 -4.59
C GLU A 180 11.52 -10.76 -3.62
N GLU A 181 11.17 -10.53 -2.35
CA GLU A 181 12.19 -10.41 -1.29
C GLU A 181 12.61 -11.82 -0.86
N LEU A 182 13.47 -12.46 -1.66
CA LEU A 182 13.90 -13.85 -1.43
C LEU A 182 14.74 -14.03 -0.16
N ASP A 183 15.49 -12.99 0.23
CA ASP A 183 16.47 -13.03 1.32
C ASP A 183 15.95 -12.41 2.63
N HIS A 184 14.63 -12.27 2.81
CA HIS A 184 14.10 -11.70 4.04
C HIS A 184 14.38 -12.63 5.25
N PRO A 185 14.78 -12.11 6.43
CA PRO A 185 15.06 -12.90 7.65
C PRO A 185 13.99 -13.90 8.12
N ASP A 186 12.75 -13.77 7.63
CA ASP A 186 11.60 -14.61 8.01
C ASP A 186 11.16 -15.50 6.85
N GLY A 187 12.04 -15.69 5.86
CA GLY A 187 11.80 -16.39 4.60
C GLY A 187 11.28 -15.48 3.48
N PRO A 188 11.20 -15.97 2.23
CA PRO A 188 10.78 -15.20 1.07
C PRO A 188 9.45 -14.47 1.29
N ARG A 189 9.33 -13.25 0.77
CA ARG A 189 8.09 -12.44 0.83
C ARG A 189 7.74 -11.87 -0.54
N GLY A 190 6.44 -11.82 -0.82
CA GLY A 190 5.91 -11.15 -2.00
C GLY A 190 5.64 -9.67 -1.71
N GLU A 191 5.37 -8.91 -2.76
CA GLU A 191 5.04 -7.50 -2.71
C GLU A 191 3.66 -7.28 -3.38
N LEU A 192 2.62 -7.22 -2.54
CA LEU A 192 1.24 -7.16 -3.02
C LEU A 192 0.92 -5.81 -3.68
N GLY A 193 1.62 -4.74 -3.28
CA GLY A 193 1.45 -3.42 -3.85
C GLY A 193 2.02 -3.34 -5.27
N TRP A 194 3.16 -3.96 -5.57
CA TRP A 194 3.69 -4.06 -6.94
C TRP A 194 2.83 -4.96 -7.82
N TYR A 195 2.28 -6.06 -7.26
CA TYR A 195 1.29 -6.85 -7.98
C TYR A 195 0.03 -6.02 -8.31
N TRP A 196 -0.43 -5.21 -7.36
CA TRP A 196 -1.53 -4.26 -7.58
C TRP A 196 -1.18 -3.21 -8.64
N GLU A 197 -0.01 -2.58 -8.58
CA GLU A 197 0.45 -1.60 -9.56
C GLU A 197 0.47 -2.20 -10.96
N HIS A 198 1.09 -3.37 -11.12
CA HIS A 198 1.12 -4.05 -12.40
C HIS A 198 -0.28 -4.33 -12.95
N GLY A 199 -1.20 -4.82 -12.10
CA GLY A 199 -2.58 -5.06 -12.51
C GLY A 199 -3.41 -3.81 -12.77
N PHE A 200 -3.19 -2.73 -12.00
CA PHE A 200 -3.99 -1.52 -12.03
C PHE A 200 -3.46 -0.49 -13.04
N LEU A 201 -2.16 -0.28 -13.10
CA LEU A 201 -1.49 0.67 -13.99
C LEU A 201 -0.98 0.03 -15.28
N GLY A 202 -0.80 -1.29 -15.31
CA GLY A 202 -0.15 -2.00 -16.44
C GLY A 202 1.38 -2.00 -16.36
N GLY A 203 1.95 -1.64 -15.22
CA GLY A 203 3.39 -1.58 -14.95
C GLY A 203 3.66 -1.29 -13.48
N ILE A 204 4.94 -1.30 -13.09
CA ILE A 204 5.39 -0.95 -11.73
C ILE A 204 5.95 0.47 -11.77
N LEU A 205 5.61 1.27 -10.78
CA LEU A 205 6.14 2.62 -10.63
C LEU A 205 7.37 2.58 -9.70
N GLU A 206 8.57 2.64 -10.29
CA GLU A 206 9.81 2.75 -9.53
C GLU A 206 10.25 4.21 -9.37
N PHE A 207 10.51 4.60 -8.12
CA PHE A 207 11.05 5.91 -7.80
C PHE A 207 12.58 5.88 -7.80
N TRP A 208 13.19 6.24 -8.92
CA TRP A 208 14.63 6.45 -8.98
C TRP A 208 14.99 7.83 -8.40
N ALA A 209 15.17 7.89 -7.08
CA ALA A 209 15.91 9.00 -6.48
C ALA A 209 17.39 8.81 -6.84
N LYS A 210 17.91 9.53 -7.85
CA LYS A 210 19.35 9.61 -8.09
C LYS A 210 20.03 10.04 -6.78
N LYS A 211 20.78 9.11 -6.17
CA LYS A 211 21.41 9.26 -4.85
C LYS A 211 22.44 10.39 -4.78
N ASP A 212 23.00 10.81 -5.92
CA ASP A 212 24.18 11.68 -5.98
C ASP A 212 23.95 13.12 -6.49
N GLU A 213 22.80 13.45 -7.06
CA GLU A 213 22.59 14.82 -7.58
C GLU A 213 21.97 15.77 -6.54
N LEU A 214 21.51 15.27 -5.39
CA LEU A 214 20.63 16.01 -4.48
C LEU A 214 20.97 15.74 -2.99
N LYS A 215 22.07 16.34 -2.50
CA LYS A 215 22.43 16.36 -1.07
C LYS A 215 21.27 16.91 -0.23
N GLU A 216 20.79 16.12 0.74
CA GLU A 216 19.80 16.43 1.82
C GLU A 216 18.52 17.26 1.48
N ARG A 217 18.27 17.62 0.21
CA ARG A 217 17.09 18.36 -0.26
C ARG A 217 16.74 17.87 -1.67
N GLN A 218 15.50 17.41 -1.93
CA GLN A 218 15.06 17.05 -3.29
C GLN A 218 14.37 18.22 -4.03
N ALA A 219 14.68 19.46 -3.65
CA ALA A 219 14.28 20.62 -4.42
C ALA A 219 15.51 21.46 -4.74
N VAL A 220 15.58 21.87 -6.01
CA VAL A 220 16.56 22.74 -6.67
C VAL A 220 17.70 22.00 -7.38
N ARG A 221 17.49 21.74 -8.68
CA ARG A 221 18.19 22.42 -9.78
C ARG A 221 17.40 22.34 -11.08
#